data_AF-A0A356Z413-F1
#
_entry.id   AF-A0A356Z413-F1
#
_cell.length_a   1.000
_cell.length_b   1.000
_cell.length_c   1.000
_cell.angle_alpha   90.00
_cell.angle_beta   90.00
_cell.angle_gamma   90.00
#
_symmetry.space_group_name_H-M   'P 1'
#
loop_
_entity.id
_entity.type
_entity.pdbx_description
1 polymer ?
#
loop_
_entity_poly.entity_id
_entity_poly.type
_entity_poly.pdbx_seq_one_letter_code
_entity_poly.pdbx_strand_id
1 'polypeptide(L)'
;MSQTPRFSLRFIKQENHLMLPEVTSILVTQKLYDILFQYVITSEKEKKLENFIKILEQYIKSKPIGPFSLPVRELEFLEEGLQELKLLNWREIPVTLFEIILEEPSEEEEKNTEQLDSVLSLLAGLMPFNRSTTTGQIYVYPTGLTGF
;
A
#
# COMPACT_ATOMS: atom_id res chain seq x y z
N MET A 1 -15.12 -0.07 26.49
CA MET A 1 -14.94 0.03 25.04
C MET A 1 -14.85 1.51 24.72
N SER A 2 -13.69 1.99 24.27
CA SER A 2 -13.55 3.38 23.84
C SER A 2 -14.51 3.64 22.69
N GLN A 3 -15.30 4.70 22.81
CA GLN A 3 -16.23 5.11 21.78
C GLN A 3 -15.41 5.58 20.56
N THR A 4 -15.65 5.01 19.37
CA THR A 4 -15.01 5.52 18.16
C THR A 4 -15.45 6.97 17.95
N PRO A 5 -14.51 7.92 17.78
CA PRO A 5 -14.84 9.32 17.57
C PRO A 5 -15.61 9.50 16.26
N ARG A 6 -16.32 10.62 16.12
CA ARG A 6 -16.92 11.00 14.84
C ARG A 6 -15.81 11.35 13.85
N PHE A 7 -15.93 10.84 12.63
CA PHE A 7 -14.96 11.04 11.58
C PHE A 7 -15.65 11.06 10.22
N SER A 8 -14.99 11.68 9.25
CA SER A 8 -15.35 11.61 7.84
C SER A 8 -14.18 11.09 7.01
N LEU A 9 -14.50 10.48 5.87
CA LEU A 9 -13.52 10.11 4.86
C LEU A 9 -13.60 11.12 3.71
N ARG A 10 -12.54 11.88 3.51
CA ARG A 10 -12.40 12.78 2.37
C ARG A 10 -11.75 12.04 1.22
N PHE A 11 -12.46 11.90 0.11
CA PHE A 11 -11.89 11.41 -1.14
C PHE A 11 -10.81 12.40 -1.62
N ILE A 12 -9.60 11.89 -1.89
CA ILE A 12 -8.53 12.70 -2.49
C ILE A 12 -8.47 12.41 -3.99
N LYS A 13 -8.23 11.15 -4.35
CA LYS A 13 -8.04 10.71 -5.74
C LYS A 13 -8.23 9.21 -5.85
N GLN A 14 -8.31 8.75 -7.09
CA GLN A 14 -8.14 7.35 -7.46
C GLN A 14 -6.93 7.24 -8.37
N GLU A 15 -6.09 6.24 -8.14
CA GLU A 15 -4.91 5.98 -8.97
C GLU A 15 -4.70 4.48 -9.18
N ASN A 16 -3.98 4.13 -10.24
CA ASN A 16 -3.71 2.74 -10.56
C ASN A 16 -2.48 2.27 -9.79
N HIS A 17 -2.62 1.14 -9.12
CA HIS A 17 -1.51 0.46 -8.46
C HIS A 17 -1.22 -0.87 -9.16
N LEU A 18 0.05 -1.27 -9.16
CA LEU A 18 0.42 -2.67 -9.41
C LEU A 18 0.38 -3.43 -8.09
N MET A 19 -0.48 -4.45 -8.04
CA MET A 19 -0.71 -5.30 -6.87
C MET A 19 0.02 -6.64 -7.02
N LEU A 20 0.69 -7.06 -5.94
CA LEU A 20 1.30 -8.38 -5.85
C LEU A 20 0.21 -9.47 -5.80
N PRO A 21 0.36 -10.59 -6.53
CA PRO A 21 -0.55 -11.72 -6.43
C PRO A 21 -0.50 -12.39 -5.04
N GLU A 22 -1.62 -12.93 -4.56
CA GLU A 22 -1.75 -13.50 -3.22
C GLU A 22 -0.89 -14.76 -2.98
N VAL A 23 -0.56 -15.50 -4.04
CA VAL A 23 0.01 -16.86 -3.95
C VAL A 23 1.55 -16.87 -3.93
N THR A 24 2.20 -15.72 -3.92
CA THR A 24 3.66 -15.68 -4.05
C THR A 24 4.36 -15.89 -2.71
N SER A 25 4.88 -17.11 -2.54
CA SER A 25 5.90 -17.47 -1.58
C SER A 25 7.16 -16.61 -1.75
N ILE A 26 7.96 -16.51 -0.69
CA ILE A 26 9.29 -15.87 -0.63
C ILE A 26 10.20 -16.23 -1.82
N LEU A 27 9.96 -17.37 -2.49
CA LEU A 27 10.67 -17.82 -3.68
C LEU A 27 10.52 -16.88 -4.89
N VAL A 28 9.41 -16.15 -4.98
CA VAL A 28 9.19 -15.19 -6.07
C VAL A 28 10.00 -13.93 -5.87
N THR A 29 10.21 -13.48 -4.63
CA THR A 29 10.99 -12.27 -4.36
C THR A 29 12.43 -12.41 -4.85
N GLN A 30 13.07 -13.57 -4.65
CA GLN A 30 14.44 -13.81 -5.17
C GLN A 30 14.53 -13.80 -6.69
N LYS A 31 13.60 -14.47 -7.39
CA LYS A 31 13.56 -14.45 -8.86
C LYS A 31 13.18 -13.07 -9.41
N LEU A 32 12.29 -12.35 -8.71
CA LEU A 32 11.92 -10.97 -9.03
C LEU A 32 13.14 -10.06 -8.95
N TYR A 33 13.99 -10.24 -7.94
CA TYR A 33 15.23 -9.48 -7.79
C TYR A 33 16.15 -9.67 -9.00
N ASP A 34 16.48 -10.92 -9.35
CA ASP A 34 17.39 -11.21 -10.46
C ASP A 34 16.87 -10.69 -11.81
N ILE A 35 15.55 -10.69 -12.00
CA ILE A 35 14.91 -10.15 -13.21
C ILE A 35 14.95 -8.61 -13.20
N LEU A 36 14.53 -7.97 -12.11
CA LEU A 36 14.41 -6.50 -12.06
C LEU A 36 15.77 -5.79 -12.09
N PHE A 37 16.82 -6.37 -11.52
CA PHE A 37 18.17 -5.80 -11.58
C PHE A 37 18.72 -5.69 -13.01
N GLN A 38 18.25 -6.51 -13.96
CA GLN A 38 18.67 -6.45 -15.37
C GLN A 38 18.18 -5.17 -16.07
N TYR A 39 17.13 -4.54 -15.56
CA TYR A 39 16.54 -3.32 -16.12
C TYR A 39 17.06 -2.04 -15.46
N VAL A 40 17.92 -2.18 -14.45
CA VAL A 40 18.53 -1.08 -13.74
C VAL A 40 19.94 -0.85 -14.26
N ILE A 41 20.10 0.19 -15.08
CA ILE A 41 21.37 0.56 -15.72
C ILE A 41 22.03 1.82 -15.14
N THR A 42 21.41 2.45 -14.13
CA THR A 42 21.93 3.66 -13.48
C THR A 42 21.86 3.54 -11.96
N SER A 43 22.78 4.19 -11.25
CA SER A 43 22.81 4.19 -9.79
C SER A 43 21.56 4.83 -9.15
N GLU A 44 20.85 5.71 -9.87
CA GLU A 44 19.58 6.26 -9.38
C GLU A 44 18.46 5.22 -9.42
N LYS A 45 18.33 4.49 -10.54
CA LYS A 45 17.37 3.39 -10.68
C LYS A 45 17.65 2.27 -9.68
N GLU A 46 18.93 2.03 -9.36
CA GLU A 46 19.35 1.04 -8.38
C GLU A 46 18.85 1.37 -6.99
N LYS A 47 19.02 2.62 -6.55
CA LYS A 47 18.46 3.09 -5.27
C LYS A 47 16.94 2.98 -5.22
N LYS A 48 16.25 3.28 -6.33
CA LYS A 48 14.78 3.12 -6.43
C LYS A 48 14.37 1.65 -6.32
N LEU A 49 15.12 0.75 -6.96
CA LEU A 49 14.91 -0.69 -6.87
C LEU A 49 15.16 -1.20 -5.45
N GLU A 50 16.28 -0.83 -4.82
CA GLU A 50 16.59 -1.19 -3.43
C GLU A 50 15.48 -0.73 -2.47
N ASN A 51 14.97 0.48 -2.66
CA ASN A 51 13.87 0.99 -1.85
C ASN A 51 12.57 0.19 -2.08
N PHE A 52 12.21 -0.08 -3.34
CA PHE A 52 11.08 -0.94 -3.68
C PHE A 52 11.17 -2.31 -3.00
N ILE A 53 12.34 -2.94 -3.09
CA ILE A 53 12.64 -4.23 -2.46
C ILE A 53 12.44 -4.15 -0.95
N LYS A 54 13.00 -3.12 -0.31
CA LYS A 54 12.88 -2.92 1.14
C LYS A 54 11.42 -2.79 1.58
N ILE A 55 10.60 -2.04 0.84
CA ILE A 55 9.16 -1.87 1.14
C ILE A 55 8.43 -3.21 0.99
N LEU A 56 8.73 -3.96 -0.07
CA LEU A 56 8.16 -5.30 -0.31
C LEU A 56 8.50 -6.28 0.82
N GLU A 57 9.75 -6.33 1.26
CA GLU A 57 10.18 -7.18 2.37
C GLU A 57 9.52 -6.79 3.70
N GLN A 58 9.39 -5.48 3.96
CA GLN A 58 8.69 -4.97 5.14
C GLN A 58 7.23 -5.39 5.14
N TYR A 59 6.55 -5.30 3.99
CA TYR A 59 5.16 -5.75 3.84
C TYR A 59 5.02 -7.25 4.13
N ILE A 60 5.89 -8.08 3.55
CA ILE A 60 5.84 -9.55 3.75
C ILE A 60 6.00 -9.89 5.25
N LYS A 61 6.81 -9.13 5.99
CA LYS A 61 7.03 -9.31 7.42
C LYS A 61 5.88 -8.77 8.28
N SER A 62 5.20 -7.70 7.86
CA SER A 62 4.23 -6.98 8.68
C SER A 62 2.80 -7.53 8.65
N LYS A 63 2.46 -8.42 7.71
CA LYS A 63 1.11 -9.03 7.56
C LYS A 63 -0.04 -7.99 7.64
N PRO A 64 -0.06 -6.98 6.76
CA PRO A 64 -1.07 -5.93 6.80
C PRO A 64 -2.44 -6.43 6.33
N ILE A 65 -3.46 -5.60 6.57
CA ILE A 65 -4.86 -5.89 6.29
C ILE A 65 -5.17 -5.87 4.78
N GLY A 66 -4.59 -4.93 4.03
CA GLY A 66 -4.75 -4.81 2.58
C GLY A 66 -3.59 -5.43 1.79
N PRO A 67 -3.78 -5.74 0.49
CA PRO A 67 -2.75 -6.33 -0.36
C PRO A 67 -1.53 -5.43 -0.54
N PHE A 68 -0.40 -6.00 -0.97
CA PHE A 68 0.75 -5.20 -1.37
C PHE A 68 0.46 -4.57 -2.71
N SER A 69 0.60 -3.26 -2.78
CA SER A 69 0.50 -2.54 -4.03
C SER A 69 1.26 -1.22 -3.96
N LEU A 70 1.69 -0.72 -5.12
CA LEU A 70 2.30 0.61 -5.25
C LEU A 70 1.73 1.32 -6.48
N PRO A 71 1.64 2.67 -6.44
CA PRO A 71 1.24 3.45 -7.61
C PRO A 71 2.12 3.12 -8.82
N VAL A 72 1.51 2.94 -9.99
CA VAL A 72 2.26 2.61 -11.23
C VAL A 72 3.35 3.65 -11.51
N ARG A 73 3.08 4.93 -11.21
CA ARG A 73 4.04 6.04 -11.37
C ARG A 73 5.33 5.85 -10.56
N GLU A 74 5.25 5.23 -9.38
CA GLU A 74 6.43 4.94 -8.56
C GLU A 74 7.29 3.82 -9.14
N LEU A 75 6.72 3.01 -10.04
CA LEU A 75 7.36 1.86 -10.67
C LEU A 75 7.77 2.13 -12.13
N GLU A 76 7.46 3.31 -12.69
CA GLU A 76 7.82 3.71 -14.06
C GLU A 76 9.34 3.62 -14.33
N PHE A 77 10.18 3.74 -13.30
CA PHE A 77 11.63 3.61 -13.44
C PHE A 77 12.08 2.21 -13.90
N LEU A 78 11.23 1.19 -13.74
CA LEU A 78 11.50 -0.18 -14.18
C LEU A 78 11.34 -0.35 -15.70
N GLU A 79 10.70 0.58 -16.40
CA GLU A 79 10.50 0.56 -17.85
C GLU A 79 9.99 -0.82 -18.34
N GLU A 80 10.78 -1.57 -19.10
CA GLU A 80 10.44 -2.91 -19.58
C GLU A 80 10.20 -3.91 -18.45
N GLY A 81 10.83 -3.71 -17.29
CA GLY A 81 10.60 -4.49 -16.08
C GLY A 81 9.15 -4.42 -15.57
N LEU A 82 8.38 -3.38 -15.91
CA LEU A 82 6.94 -3.34 -15.62
C LEU A 82 6.17 -4.43 -16.37
N GLN A 83 6.60 -4.78 -17.58
CA GLN A 83 5.97 -5.85 -18.35
C GLN A 83 6.30 -7.22 -17.74
N GLU A 84 7.53 -7.40 -17.26
CA GLU A 84 7.92 -8.59 -16.51
C GLU A 84 7.08 -8.78 -15.24
N LEU A 85 6.80 -7.69 -14.50
CA LEU A 85 5.88 -7.76 -13.36
C LEU A 85 4.49 -8.27 -13.76
N LYS A 86 3.95 -7.80 -14.90
CA LYS A 86 2.65 -8.27 -15.41
C LYS A 86 2.69 -9.75 -15.80
N LEU A 87 3.79 -10.23 -16.39
CA LEU A 87 4.00 -11.65 -16.69
C LEU A 87 4.06 -12.51 -15.41
N LEU A 88 4.53 -11.93 -14.31
CA LEU A 88 4.53 -12.55 -12.98
C LEU A 88 3.18 -12.39 -12.24
N ASN A 89 2.10 -12.12 -12.97
CA ASN A 89 0.74 -11.97 -12.46
C ASN A 89 0.53 -10.78 -11.51
N TRP A 90 1.37 -9.75 -11.58
CA TRP A 90 1.03 -8.48 -10.95
C TRP A 90 -0.14 -7.84 -11.68
N ARG A 91 -1.16 -7.44 -10.91
CA ARG A 91 -2.42 -6.91 -11.47
C ARG A 91 -2.47 -5.42 -11.27
N GLU A 92 -2.79 -4.69 -12.33
CA GLU A 92 -3.12 -3.27 -12.23
C GLU A 92 -4.53 -3.13 -11.68
N ILE A 93 -4.67 -2.45 -10.54
CA ILE A 93 -5.94 -2.26 -9.84
C ILE A 93 -6.20 -0.77 -9.56
N PRO A 94 -7.46 -0.34 -9.59
CA PRO A 94 -7.81 0.98 -9.11
C PRO A 94 -7.73 1.02 -7.58
N VAL A 95 -7.01 1.98 -7.02
CA VAL A 95 -6.90 2.20 -5.57
C VAL A 95 -7.38 3.60 -5.25
N THR A 96 -8.19 3.72 -4.20
CA THR A 96 -8.73 5.02 -3.79
C THR A 96 -7.98 5.55 -2.58
N LEU A 97 -7.46 6.77 -2.68
CA LEU A 97 -6.82 7.47 -1.58
C LEU A 97 -7.86 8.31 -0.83
N PHE A 98 -8.03 8.01 0.45
CA PHE A 98 -8.84 8.79 1.37
C PHE A 98 -7.99 9.41 2.47
N GLU A 99 -8.47 10.51 3.01
CA GLU A 99 -7.98 11.12 4.24
C GLU A 99 -9.05 11.01 5.33
N ILE A 100 -8.62 10.59 6.51
CA ILE A 100 -9.44 10.50 7.71
C ILE A 100 -9.42 11.88 8.37
N ILE A 101 -10.60 12.49 8.47
CA ILE A 101 -10.79 13.76 9.16
C ILE A 101 -11.55 13.48 10.45
N LEU A 102 -10.92 13.72 11.59
CA LEU A 102 -11.57 13.70 12.90
C LEU A 102 -12.46 14.94 13.01
N GLU A 103 -13.74 14.78 13.33
CA GLU A 103 -14.67 15.91 13.43
C GLU A 103 -14.44 16.75 14.69
N GLU A 104 -13.93 16.11 15.74
CA GLU A 104 -13.63 16.73 17.04
C GLU A 104 -12.21 16.36 17.46
N PRO A 105 -11.18 16.97 16.82
CA PRO A 105 -9.79 16.74 17.19
C PRO A 105 -9.50 17.34 18.57
N SER A 106 -8.69 16.64 19.34
CA SER A 106 -8.09 17.12 20.59
C SER A 106 -6.97 18.13 20.32
N GLU A 107 -6.74 19.04 21.27
CA GLU A 107 -5.52 19.86 21.29
C GLU A 107 -4.27 19.01 21.63
N GLU A 108 -4.47 17.88 22.30
CA GLU A 108 -3.43 16.90 22.62
C GLU A 108 -3.20 15.95 21.44
N GLU A 109 -1.99 15.99 20.87
CA GLU A 109 -1.61 15.18 19.70
C GLU A 109 -1.64 13.66 19.97
N GLU A 110 -1.27 13.24 21.19
CA GLU A 110 -1.35 11.85 21.63
C GLU A 110 -2.79 11.33 21.55
N LYS A 111 -3.75 12.13 22.02
CA LYS A 111 -5.17 11.79 21.98
C LYS A 111 -5.73 11.74 20.55
N ASN A 112 -5.27 12.62 19.66
CA ASN A 112 -5.60 12.52 18.23
C ASN A 112 -5.08 11.22 17.61
N THR A 113 -3.91 10.76 18.04
CA THR A 113 -3.33 9.50 17.57
C THR A 113 -4.16 8.30 18.03
N GLU A 114 -4.57 8.28 19.31
CA GLU A 114 -5.47 7.24 19.84
C GLU A 114 -6.85 7.22 19.15
N GLN A 115 -7.39 8.41 18.86
CA GLN A 115 -8.63 8.59 18.10
C GLN A 115 -8.48 8.02 16.68
N LEU A 116 -7.38 8.35 15.99
CA LEU A 116 -7.09 7.84 14.66
C LEU A 116 -6.94 6.31 14.65
N ASP A 117 -6.21 5.74 15.62
CA ASP A 117 -6.05 4.28 15.73
C ASP A 117 -7.39 3.57 16.01
N SER A 118 -8.29 4.21 16.76
CA SER A 118 -9.64 3.70 16.99
C SER A 118 -10.47 3.71 15.70
N VAL A 119 -10.36 4.74 14.88
CA VAL A 119 -11.01 4.81 13.55
C VAL A 119 -10.44 3.75 12.62
N LEU A 120 -9.11 3.62 12.56
CA LEU A 120 -8.44 2.62 11.70
C LEU A 120 -8.83 1.20 12.09
N SER A 121 -8.95 0.92 13.39
CA SER A 121 -9.43 -0.37 13.90
C SER A 121 -10.86 -0.67 13.48
N LEU A 122 -11.74 0.34 13.47
CA LEU A 122 -13.10 0.20 12.94
C LEU A 122 -13.09 -0.08 11.43
N LEU A 123 -12.37 0.72 10.65
CA LEU A 123 -12.30 0.57 9.19
C LEU A 123 -11.73 -0.80 8.78
N ALA A 124 -10.85 -1.38 9.59
CA ALA A 124 -10.24 -2.68 9.34
C ALA A 124 -11.26 -3.82 9.33
N GLY A 125 -12.36 -3.66 10.06
CA GLY A 125 -13.48 -4.60 10.05
C GLY A 125 -14.47 -4.38 8.90
N LEU A 126 -14.31 -3.30 8.11
CA LEU A 126 -15.29 -2.89 7.08
C LEU A 126 -14.74 -3.03 5.66
N MET A 127 -13.45 -2.74 5.45
CA MET A 127 -12.85 -2.74 4.11
C MET A 127 -11.34 -3.01 4.14
N PRO A 128 -10.78 -3.60 3.07
CA PRO A 128 -9.33 -3.73 2.94
C PRO A 128 -8.69 -2.36 2.70
N PHE A 129 -7.70 -2.01 3.51
CA PHE A 129 -6.91 -0.79 3.33
C PHE A 129 -5.48 -0.95 3.85
N ASN A 130 -4.57 -0.09 3.36
CA ASN A 130 -3.25 0.13 3.93
C ASN A 130 -3.07 1.60 4.31
N ARG A 131 -2.21 1.88 5.31
CA ARG A 131 -1.81 3.26 5.64
C ARG A 131 -0.91 3.82 4.52
N SER A 132 -1.14 5.08 4.16
CA SER A 132 -0.19 5.85 3.34
C SER A 132 1.01 6.28 4.18
N THR A 133 2.06 6.79 3.53
CA THR A 133 3.20 7.43 4.21
C THR A 133 2.80 8.77 4.84
N THR A 134 1.72 9.39 4.36
CA THR A 134 1.14 10.59 4.96
C THR A 134 0.17 10.21 6.09
N THR A 135 0.39 10.76 7.28
CA THR A 135 -0.46 10.54 8.47
C THR A 135 -1.92 10.87 8.15
N GLY A 136 -2.83 10.00 8.58
CA GLY A 136 -4.27 10.16 8.36
C GLY A 136 -4.75 9.76 6.96
N GLN A 137 -3.86 9.39 6.04
CA GLN A 137 -4.26 8.91 4.72
C GLN A 137 -4.22 7.37 4.62
N ILE A 138 -5.20 6.83 3.88
CA ILE A 138 -5.33 5.40 3.65
C ILE A 138 -5.59 5.10 2.17
N TYR A 139 -4.96 4.02 1.69
CA TYR A 139 -5.26 3.39 0.41
C TYR A 139 -6.35 2.35 0.60
N VAL A 140 -7.53 2.58 0.03
CA VAL A 140 -8.67 1.67 0.09
C VAL A 140 -8.75 0.86 -1.20
N TYR A 141 -8.90 -0.45 -1.05
CA TYR A 141 -8.88 -1.41 -2.15
C TYR A 141 -10.29 -1.86 -2.55
N PRO A 142 -10.53 -2.14 -3.85
CA PRO A 142 -11.75 -2.75 -4.32
C PRO A 142 -12.08 -4.06 -3.60
N THR A 143 -13.37 -4.30 -3.37
CA THR A 143 -13.86 -5.54 -2.75
C THR A 143 -13.65 -6.73 -3.71
N GLY A 144 -13.39 -7.91 -3.15
CA GLY A 144 -13.21 -9.15 -3.93
C GLY A 144 -11.84 -9.28 -4.62
N LEU A 145 -10.89 -8.39 -4.34
CA LEU A 145 -9.50 -8.55 -4.78
C LEU A 145 -8.76 -9.66 -4.03
N THR A 146 -9.15 -9.86 -2.77
CA THR A 146 -8.61 -10.89 -1.90
C THR A 146 -9.69 -11.88 -1.54
N GLY A 147 -9.44 -13.17 -1.79
CA GLY A 147 -10.34 -14.23 -1.37
C GLY A 147 -10.22 -14.44 0.14
N PHE A 148 -11.21 -13.99 0.92
CA PHE A 148 -11.35 -14.39 2.33
C PHE A 148 -12.09 -15.73 2.42
#